data_AF-A0A9P0B3N4-F1
#
_entry.id   AF-A0A9P0B3N4-F1
#
_cell.length_a   1.000
_cell.length_b   1.000
_cell.length_c   1.000
_cell.angle_alpha   90.00
_cell.angle_beta   90.00
_cell.angle_gamma   90.00
#
_symmetry.space_group_name_H-M   'P 1'
#
loop_
_entity.id
_entity.type
_entity.pdbx_description
1 polymer ?
#
loop_
_entity_poly.entity_id
_entity_poly.type
_entity_poly.pdbx_seq_one_letter_code
_entity_poly.pdbx_strand_id
1 'polypeptide(L)' 'MSNSKLAQVKEAKETFQALMELSRLLCTGLDKETMSICVRLCEAGVNPEVLATVVRELQKAVEMQNENSMADQTS' A
#
# COMPACT_ATOMS: atom_id res chain seq x y z
N MET A 1 12.45 19.88 -24.54
CA MET A 1 12.24 19.47 -23.13
C MET A 1 11.20 18.34 -22.95
N SER A 2 10.50 17.87 -23.99
CA SER A 2 9.43 16.86 -23.86
C SER A 2 9.93 15.44 -23.54
N ASN A 3 11.15 15.08 -23.94
CA ASN A 3 11.66 13.70 -23.81
C ASN A 3 12.05 13.32 -22.37
N SER A 4 12.47 14.29 -21.55
CA SER A 4 12.91 14.03 -20.16
C SER A 4 11.74 13.69 -19.23
N LYS A 5 10.59 14.35 -19.39
CA LYS A 5 9.38 14.02 -18.60
C LYS A 5 8.86 12.61 -18.90
N LEU A 6 8.91 12.21 -20.17
CA LEU A 6 8.53 10.86 -20.58
C LEU A 6 9.46 9.79 -19.97
N ALA A 7 10.76 10.06 -19.93
CA ALA A 7 11.74 9.19 -19.28
C ALA A 7 11.47 9.07 -17.77
N GLN A 8 11.24 10.19 -17.05
CA GLN A 8 10.92 10.17 -15.62
C GLN A 8 9.64 9.37 -15.31
N VAL A 9 8.58 9.54 -16.10
CA VAL A 9 7.33 8.78 -15.92
C VAL A 9 7.55 7.28 -16.13
N LYS A 10 8.38 6.91 -17.10
CA LYS A 10 8.75 5.51 -17.36
C LYS A 10 9.53 4.93 -16.17
N GLU A 11 10.56 5.63 -15.70
CA GLU A 11 11.39 5.21 -14.56
C GLU A 11 10.56 5.07 -13.27
N ALA A 12 9.66 6.01 -13.00
CA ALA A 12 8.76 5.94 -11.85
C ALA A 12 7.84 4.71 -11.91
N LYS A 13 7.32 4.39 -13.11
CA LYS A 13 6.48 3.20 -13.31
C LYS A 13 7.26 1.91 -13.12
N GLU A 14 8.48 1.82 -13.63
CA GLU A 14 9.36 0.65 -13.46
C GLU A 14 9.73 0.47 -11.98
N THR A 15 10.07 1.56 -11.29
CA THR A 15 10.34 1.55 -9.85
C THR A 15 9.13 1.06 -9.06
N PHE A 16 7.94 1.58 -9.37
CA PHE A 16 6.70 1.15 -8.70
C PHE A 16 6.38 -0.33 -8.97
N GLN A 17 6.65 -0.83 -10.18
CA GLN A 17 6.48 -2.25 -10.50
C GLN A 17 7.42 -3.13 -9.66
N ALA A 18 8.68 -2.74 -9.52
CA ALA A 18 9.63 -3.46 -8.66
C ALA A 18 9.17 -3.48 -7.19
N LEU A 19 8.67 -2.35 -6.66
CA LEU A 19 8.10 -2.28 -5.30
C LEU A 19 6.90 -3.22 -5.13
N MET A 20 6.01 -3.30 -6.11
CA MET A 20 4.87 -4.23 -6.08
C MET A 20 5.31 -5.70 -6.13
N GLU A 21 6.36 -6.02 -6.88
CA GLU A 21 6.91 -7.37 -6.92
C GLU A 21 7.55 -7.77 -5.58
N LEU A 22 8.34 -6.86 -4.99
CA LEU A 22 8.90 -7.05 -3.64
C LEU A 22 7.79 -7.24 -2.60
N SER A 23 6.75 -6.41 -2.64
CA SER A 23 5.57 -6.51 -1.77
C SER A 23 4.90 -7.89 -1.86
N ARG A 24 4.78 -8.43 -3.08
CA ARG A 24 4.22 -9.77 -3.31
C ARG A 24 5.11 -10.86 -2.75
N LEU A 25 6.43 -10.77 -2.97
CA LEU A 25 7.40 -11.75 -2.46
C LEU A 25 7.44 -11.78 -0.93
N LEU A 26 7.25 -10.62 -0.30
CA LEU A 26 7.21 -10.47 1.16
C LEU A 26 5.81 -10.66 1.75
N CYS A 27 4.81 -11.01 0.92
CA CYS A 27 3.44 -11.23 1.33
C CYS A 27 2.85 -10.10 2.20
N THR A 28 3.12 -8.84 1.87
CA THR A 28 2.68 -7.70 2.72
C THR A 28 1.18 -7.44 2.67
N GLY A 29 0.46 -8.01 1.69
CA GLY A 29 -0.98 -7.84 1.52
C GLY A 29 -1.40 -6.46 0.98
N LEU A 30 -0.46 -5.62 0.53
CA LEU A 30 -0.78 -4.29 -0.01
C LEU A 30 -1.14 -4.36 -1.50
N ASP A 31 -2.30 -3.79 -1.84
CA ASP A 31 -2.68 -3.55 -3.23
C ASP A 31 -1.98 -2.33 -3.83
N LYS A 32 -2.21 -2.09 -5.14
CA LYS A 32 -1.55 -0.99 -5.87
C LYS A 32 -1.95 0.38 -5.34
N GLU A 33 -3.20 0.54 -4.90
CA GLU A 33 -3.69 1.82 -4.42
C GLU A 33 -3.07 2.15 -3.07
N THR A 34 -3.10 1.20 -2.14
CA THR A 34 -2.49 1.30 -0.82
C THR A 34 -0.98 1.51 -0.92
N MET A 35 -0.28 0.77 -1.80
CA MET A 35 1.15 0.99 -2.03
C MET A 35 1.45 2.40 -2.55
N SER A 36 0.64 2.92 -3.48
CA SER A 36 0.79 4.29 -4.00
C SER A 36 0.64 5.34 -2.90
N ILE A 37 -0.33 5.15 -2.00
CA ILE A 37 -0.52 6.01 -0.83
C ILE A 37 0.71 5.94 0.08
N CYS A 38 1.20 4.73 0.39
CA CYS A 38 2.39 4.55 1.22
C CYS A 38 3.63 5.24 0.64
N VAL A 39 3.86 5.13 -0.67
CA VAL A 39 4.97 5.82 -1.35
C VAL A 39 4.85 7.33 -1.16
N ARG A 40 3.66 7.91 -1.40
CA ARG A 40 3.44 9.36 -1.25
C ARG A 40 3.61 9.85 0.19
N LEU A 41 3.24 9.05 1.18
CA LEU A 41 3.44 9.37 2.59
C LEU A 41 4.93 9.33 2.96
N CYS A 42 5.66 8.32 2.48
CA CYS A 42 7.11 8.25 2.65
C CYS A 42 7.83 9.43 1.98
N GLU A 43 7.42 9.82 0.76
CA GLU A 43 7.93 11.01 0.06
C GLU A 43 7.63 12.31 0.82
N ALA A 44 6.53 12.36 1.57
CA ALA A 44 6.20 13.48 2.46
C ALA A 44 6.98 13.46 3.79
N GLY A 45 7.86 12.48 4.01
CA GLY A 45 8.70 12.36 5.20
C GLY A 45 8.08 11.58 6.35
N VAL A 46 6.97 10.86 6.13
CA VAL A 46 6.40 9.96 7.14
C VAL A 46 7.34 8.78 7.39
N ASN A 47 7.56 8.44 8.66
CA ASN A 47 8.39 7.29 9.03
C ASN A 47 7.75 5.97 8.54
N PRO A 48 8.44 5.15 7.73
CA PRO A 48 7.89 3.91 7.18
C PRO A 48 7.57 2.85 8.24
N GLU A 49 8.28 2.80 9.36
CA GLU A 49 8.05 1.85 10.45
C GLU A 49 6.72 2.14 11.17
N VAL A 50 6.48 3.43 11.44
CA VAL A 50 5.23 3.89 12.04
C VAL A 50 4.08 3.69 11.07
N LEU A 51 4.26 4.07 9.80
CA LEU A 51 3.26 3.87 8.74
C LEU A 51 2.87 2.40 8.61
N ALA A 52 3.84 1.48 8.60
CA ALA A 52 3.56 0.06 8.53
C ALA A 52 2.74 -0.44 9.72
N THR A 53 2.96 0.14 10.91
CA THR A 53 2.17 -0.20 12.12
C THR A 53 0.73 0.26 11.96
N VAL A 54 0.51 1.51 11.55
CA VAL A 54 -0.83 2.05 11.32
C VAL A 54 -1.59 1.25 10.25
N VAL A 55 -0.95 0.92 9.13
CA VAL A 55 -1.58 0.14 8.05
C VAL A 55 -2.04 -1.22 8.55
N ARG A 56 -1.19 -1.94 9.32
CA ARG A 56 -1.56 -3.24 9.91
C ARG A 56 -2.71 -3.13 10.90
N GLU A 57 -2.73 -2.09 11.72
CA GLU A 57 -3.81 -1.87 12.69
C GLU A 57 -5.15 -1.60 12.00
N LEU A 58 -5.14 -0.78 10.93
CA LEU A 58 -6.35 -0.51 10.15
C LEU A 58 -6.87 -1.75 9.43
N GLN A 59 -5.99 -2.57 8.83
CA GLN A 59 -6.38 -3.84 8.20
C GLN A 59 -7.07 -4.77 9.20
N LYS A 60 -6.46 -4.95 10.39
CA LYS A 60 -7.04 -5.76 11.47
C LYS A 60 -8.39 -5.23 11.94
N ALA A 61 -8.54 -3.91 12.09
CA ALA A 61 -9.81 -3.32 12.52
C ALA A 61 -10.94 -3.58 11.52
N VAL A 62 -10.64 -3.50 10.22
CA VAL A 62 -11.60 -3.82 9.14
C VAL A 62 -11.95 -5.31 9.13
N GLU A 63 -10.96 -6.19 9.28
CA GLU A 63 -11.18 -7.64 9.39
C GLU A 63 -12.12 -7.98 10.56
N MET A 64 -11.84 -7.47 11.76
CA MET A 64 -12.69 -7.68 12.94
C MET A 64 -14.10 -7.12 12.74
N GLN A 65 -14.24 -5.96 12.10
CA GLN A 65 -15.55 -5.39 11.82
C GLN A 65 -16.37 -6.27 10.88
N ASN A 66 -15.71 -6.88 9.89
CA ASN A 66 -16.36 -7.78 8.94
C ASN A 66 -16.78 -9.11 9.60
N GLU A 67 -15.93 -9.65 10.49
CA GLU A 67 -16.24 -10.85 11.29
C GLU A 67 -17.45 -10.62 12.21
N ASN A 68 -17.50 -9.50 12.93
CA ASN A 68 -18.65 -9.15 13.77
C ASN A 68 -19.94 -9.02 12.97
N SER A 69 -19.87 -8.51 11.74
CA SER A 69 -21.04 -8.36 10.86
C SER A 69 -21.58 -9.71 10.35
N MET A 70 -20.72 -10.73 10.23
CA MET A 70 -21.12 -12.09 9.85
C MET A 70 -21.72 -12.87 11.02
N ALA A 71 -21.23 -12.66 12.24
CA ALA A 71 -21.80 -13.30 13.43
C ALA A 71 -23.28 -12.92 13.65
N ASP A 72 -23.62 -11.64 13.42
CA ASP A 72 -24.98 -11.09 13.58
C ASP A 72 -26.01 -11.65 12.57
N GLN A 73 -25.55 -12.24 11.44
CA GLN A 73 -26.42 -12.83 10.41
C GLN A 73 -26.69 -14.33 10.61
N THR A 74 -26.03 -14.98 11.58
CA THR A 74 -26.14 -16.43 11.82
C THR A 74 -26.96 -16.81 13.05
N SER A 75 -27.62 -15.83 13.70
CA SER A 75 -28.55 -16.04 14.82
C SER A 75 -30.00 -15.73 14.45
#